data_AF-A0A931WTM6-F1
#
_entry.id   AF-A0A931WTM6-F1
#
_cell.length_a   1.000
_cell.length_b   1.000
_cell.length_c   1.000
_cell.angle_alpha   90.00
_cell.angle_beta   90.00
_cell.angle_gamma   90.00
#
_symmetry.space_group_name_H-M   'P 1'
#
loop_
_entity.id
_entity.type
_entity.pdbx_description
1 polymer ?
#
loop_
_entity_poly.entity_id
_entity_poly.type
_entity_poly.pdbx_seq_one_letter_code
_entity_poly.pdbx_strand_id
1 'polypeptide(L)'
;MDDDTVLKLLFGALRDVNNPGSRLKAIEVLARTPTDETIEEALIGALVYDEDPGVRLKALEGLKQYANEAHVRVAFMKALANDPNAGIRIEAINALTARNPKDTELAKSIQEVAKKDDNSYIQTKALQFVGTAK
;
A
#
# COMPACT_ATOMS: atom_id res chain seq x y z
N MET A 1 4.63 -27.62 -12.99
CA MET A 1 3.88 -27.18 -11.80
C MET A 1 2.84 -26.23 -12.32
N ASP A 2 1.56 -26.43 -12.00
CA ASP A 2 0.50 -25.52 -12.44
C ASP A 2 0.50 -24.24 -11.58
N ASP A 3 -0.01 -23.15 -12.16
CA ASP A 3 -0.04 -21.84 -11.50
C ASP A 3 -0.88 -21.85 -10.22
N ASP A 4 -1.93 -22.68 -10.17
CA ASP A 4 -2.81 -22.85 -9.02
C ASP A 4 -2.07 -23.45 -7.80
N THR A 5 -1.22 -24.45 -8.00
CA THR A 5 -0.40 -25.00 -6.91
C THR A 5 0.61 -23.96 -6.42
N VAL A 6 1.20 -23.17 -7.32
CA VAL A 6 2.12 -22.08 -6.93
C VAL A 6 1.38 -21.04 -6.08
N LEU A 7 0.20 -20.59 -6.52
CA LEU A 7 -0.61 -19.62 -5.77
C LEU A 7 -1.02 -20.15 -4.39
N LYS A 8 -1.45 -21.41 -4.29
CA LYS A 8 -1.78 -22.04 -3.01
C LYS A 8 -0.61 -22.05 -2.04
N LEU A 9 0.60 -22.33 -2.52
CA LEU A 9 1.81 -22.30 -1.68
C LEU A 9 2.16 -20.87 -1.25
N LEU A 10 2.03 -19.88 -2.14
CA LEU A 10 2.26 -18.48 -1.81
C LEU A 10 1.27 -17.99 -0.74
N PHE A 11 -0.03 -18.27 -0.90
CA PHE A 11 -1.03 -17.93 0.12
C PHE A 11 -0.81 -18.69 1.44
N GLY A 12 -0.28 -19.91 1.39
CA GLY A 12 0.16 -20.63 2.58
C GLY A 12 1.31 -19.91 3.29
N ALA A 13 2.32 -19.45 2.54
CA ALA A 13 3.48 -18.74 3.07
C ALA A 13 3.11 -17.40 3.72
N LEU A 14 2.06 -16.70 3.26
CA LEU A 14 1.56 -15.49 3.91
C LEU A 14 1.07 -15.72 5.35
N ARG A 15 0.72 -16.96 5.71
CA ARG A 15 0.24 -17.31 7.05
C ARG A 15 1.35 -17.73 8.00
N ASP A 16 2.61 -17.71 7.55
CA ASP A 16 3.76 -18.02 8.39
C ASP A 16 4.07 -16.82 9.31
N VAL A 17 3.29 -16.73 10.39
CA VAL A 17 3.34 -15.61 11.36
C VAL A 17 4.73 -15.45 11.99
N ASN A 18 5.49 -16.55 12.10
CA ASN A 18 6.81 -16.55 12.74
C ASN A 18 7.96 -16.24 11.76
N ASN A 19 7.68 -16.11 10.46
CA ASN A 19 8.71 -15.91 9.44
C ASN A 19 8.36 -14.75 8.49
N PRO A 20 8.70 -13.50 8.84
CA PRO A 20 8.50 -12.36 7.96
C PRO A 20 9.27 -12.50 6.63
N GLY A 21 10.39 -13.23 6.59
CA GLY A 21 11.12 -13.50 5.34
C GLY A 21 10.32 -14.37 4.36
N SER A 22 9.60 -15.37 4.87
CA SER A 22 8.68 -16.21 4.07
C SER A 22 7.53 -15.37 3.50
N ARG A 23 6.87 -14.57 4.35
CA ARG A 23 5.78 -13.68 3.94
C ARG A 23 6.24 -12.63 2.94
N LEU A 24 7.38 -11.99 3.19
CA LEU A 24 7.99 -11.03 2.27
C LEU A 24 8.24 -11.67 0.90
N LYS A 25 8.80 -12.88 0.88
CA LYS A 25 9.06 -13.58 -0.38
C LYS A 25 7.78 -13.90 -1.14
N ALA A 26 6.74 -14.32 -0.43
CA ALA A 26 5.44 -14.56 -1.03
C ALA A 26 4.85 -13.29 -1.64
N ILE A 27 4.91 -12.16 -0.92
CA ILE A 27 4.45 -10.85 -1.42
C ILE A 27 5.27 -10.39 -2.63
N GLU A 28 6.60 -10.57 -2.63
CA GLU A 28 7.43 -10.25 -3.80
C GLU A 28 7.00 -10.98 -5.07
N VAL A 29 6.60 -12.25 -4.93
CA VAL A 29 6.16 -13.07 -6.05
C VAL A 29 4.75 -12.64 -6.47
N LEU A 30 3.81 -12.55 -5.52
CA LEU A 30 2.43 -12.14 -5.79
C LEU A 30 2.34 -10.77 -6.47
N ALA A 31 3.15 -9.80 -6.04
CA ALA A 31 3.22 -8.46 -6.62
C ALA A 31 3.70 -8.43 -8.09
N ARG A 32 4.28 -9.52 -8.60
CA ARG A 32 4.76 -9.66 -9.98
C ARG A 32 3.88 -10.59 -10.82
N THR A 33 2.99 -11.34 -10.18
CA THR A 33 2.02 -12.21 -10.85
C THR A 33 0.90 -11.34 -11.45
N PRO A 34 0.38 -11.68 -12.65
CA PRO A 34 -0.84 -11.07 -13.17
C PRO A 34 -1.90 -11.07 -12.08
N THR A 35 -2.27 -9.86 -11.65
CA THR A 35 -3.05 -9.67 -10.45
C THR A 35 -4.53 -9.88 -10.76
N ASP A 36 -5.19 -10.66 -9.92
CA ASP A 36 -6.64 -10.73 -9.82
C ASP A 36 -7.09 -10.20 -8.44
N GLU A 37 -8.39 -10.12 -8.22
CA GLU A 37 -8.97 -9.63 -6.96
C GLU A 37 -8.41 -10.36 -5.72
N THR A 38 -8.13 -11.67 -5.82
CA THR A 38 -7.58 -12.46 -4.70
C THR A 38 -6.16 -12.02 -4.36
N ILE A 39 -5.35 -11.75 -5.39
CA ILE A 39 -3.98 -11.25 -5.21
C ILE A 39 -4.00 -9.83 -4.64
N GLU A 40 -4.91 -8.96 -5.10
CA GLU A 40 -5.08 -7.61 -4.55
C GLU A 40 -5.46 -7.65 -3.07
N GLU A 41 -6.44 -8.49 -2.70
CA GLU A 41 -6.84 -8.68 -1.31
C GLU A 41 -5.69 -9.18 -0.43
N ALA A 42 -4.88 -10.11 -0.94
CA ALA A 42 -3.71 -10.61 -0.20
C ALA A 42 -2.66 -9.51 0.01
N LEU A 43 -2.39 -8.69 -1.01
CA LEU A 43 -1.48 -7.55 -0.89
C LEU A 43 -2.06 -6.48 0.05
N ILE A 44 -3.36 -6.18 -0.02
CA ILE A 44 -4.03 -5.25 0.89
C ILE A 44 -3.97 -5.76 2.33
N GLY A 45 -4.22 -7.06 2.53
CA GLY A 45 -4.10 -7.71 3.83
C GLY A 45 -2.70 -7.55 4.41
N ALA A 46 -1.67 -7.81 3.60
CA ALA A 46 -0.28 -7.62 4.01
C ALA A 46 0.04 -6.15 4.33
N LEU A 47 -0.36 -5.19 3.49
CA LEU A 47 -0.16 -3.77 3.73
C LEU A 47 -0.80 -3.30 5.05
N VAL A 48 -2.01 -3.79 5.35
CA VAL A 48 -2.79 -3.24 6.46
C VAL A 48 -2.52 -3.94 7.79
N TYR A 49 -2.16 -5.22 7.77
CA TYR A 49 -2.14 -6.05 8.98
C TYR A 49 -0.81 -6.76 9.27
N ASP A 50 0.15 -6.78 8.34
CA ASP A 50 1.43 -7.45 8.62
C ASP A 50 2.24 -6.69 9.69
N GLU A 51 2.78 -7.42 10.66
CA GLU A 51 3.58 -6.85 11.74
C GLU A 51 4.91 -6.28 11.24
N ASP A 52 5.47 -6.85 10.17
CA ASP A 52 6.77 -6.47 9.64
C ASP A 52 6.65 -5.32 8.63
N PRO A 53 7.35 -4.18 8.86
CA PRO A 53 7.27 -3.02 7.97
C PRO A 53 7.84 -3.30 6.57
N GLY A 54 8.78 -4.23 6.42
CA GLY A 54 9.30 -4.64 5.12
C GLY A 54 8.25 -5.35 4.28
N VAL A 55 7.46 -6.24 4.90
CA VAL A 55 6.32 -6.90 4.23
C VAL A 55 5.27 -5.88 3.83
N ARG A 56 4.88 -4.97 4.74
CA ARG A 56 3.90 -3.92 4.45
C ARG A 56 4.35 -3.00 3.30
N LEU A 57 5.61 -2.55 3.32
CA LEU A 57 6.17 -1.72 2.26
C LEU A 57 6.17 -2.45 0.92
N LYS A 58 6.57 -3.72 0.89
CA LYS A 58 6.57 -4.52 -0.35
C LYS A 58 5.17 -4.69 -0.92
N ALA A 59 4.18 -4.90 -0.07
CA ALA A 59 2.79 -4.99 -0.49
C ALA A 59 2.28 -3.67 -1.08
N LEU A 60 2.60 -2.54 -0.44
CA LEU A 60 2.31 -1.20 -0.97
C LEU A 60 2.89 -1.03 -2.38
N GLU A 61 4.16 -1.38 -2.58
CA GLU A 61 4.82 -1.30 -3.88
C GLU A 61 4.11 -2.11 -4.96
N GLY A 62 3.68 -3.34 -4.65
CA GLY A 62 2.93 -4.19 -5.57
C GLY A 62 1.58 -3.59 -5.98
N LEU A 63 0.93 -2.88 -5.07
CA LEU A 63 -0.38 -2.26 -5.28
C LEU A 63 -0.33 -0.94 -6.06
N LYS A 64 0.84 -0.31 -6.25
CA LYS A 64 0.96 1.04 -6.86
C LYS A 64 0.33 1.15 -8.24
N GLN A 65 0.34 0.06 -9.02
CA GLN A 65 -0.25 0.08 -10.36
C GLN A 65 -1.78 0.11 -10.33
N TYR A 66 -2.38 -0.33 -9.22
CA TYR A 66 -3.82 -0.39 -8.97
C TYR A 66 -4.32 0.80 -8.13
N ALA A 67 -3.53 1.87 -8.00
CA ALA A 67 -3.87 3.03 -7.16
C ALA A 67 -5.14 3.79 -7.62
N ASN A 68 -5.73 3.45 -8.77
CA ASN A 68 -7.01 3.99 -9.23
C ASN A 68 -8.19 3.13 -8.79
N GLU A 69 -7.97 1.88 -8.39
CA GLU A 69 -9.02 1.02 -7.88
C GLU A 69 -9.48 1.48 -6.50
N ALA A 70 -10.79 1.48 -6.28
CA ALA A 70 -11.39 2.10 -5.10
C ALA A 70 -10.91 1.45 -3.79
N HIS A 71 -10.86 0.12 -3.74
CA HIS A 71 -10.39 -0.64 -2.57
C HIS A 71 -8.89 -0.44 -2.30
N VAL A 72 -8.07 -0.33 -3.35
CA VAL A 72 -6.63 -0.04 -3.20
C VAL A 72 -6.41 1.39 -2.71
N ARG A 73 -7.17 2.37 -3.21
CA ARG A 73 -7.13 3.75 -2.66
C ARG A 73 -7.48 3.77 -1.17
N VAL A 74 -8.50 3.03 -0.76
CA VAL A 74 -8.87 2.88 0.66
C VAL A 74 -7.72 2.29 1.47
N ALA A 75 -7.04 1.26 0.95
CA ALA A 75 -5.88 0.65 1.62
C ALA A 75 -4.72 1.65 1.79
N PHE A 76 -4.39 2.44 0.77
CA PHE A 76 -3.37 3.49 0.88
C PHE A 76 -3.76 4.61 1.84
N MET A 77 -5.02 5.05 1.83
CA MET A 77 -5.51 6.02 2.81
C MET A 77 -5.45 5.48 4.25
N LYS A 78 -5.72 4.18 4.44
CA LYS A 78 -5.59 3.51 5.74
C LYS A 78 -4.12 3.43 6.19
N ALA A 79 -3.20 3.13 5.28
CA ALA A 79 -1.76 3.13 5.56
C ALA A 79 -1.26 4.55 5.93
N LEU A 80 -1.65 5.57 5.17
CA LEU A 80 -1.35 6.97 5.50
C LEU A 80 -1.90 7.37 6.88
N ALA A 81 -3.10 6.93 7.24
CA ALA A 81 -3.71 7.30 8.51
C ALA A 81 -3.10 6.59 9.73
N ASN A 82 -2.63 5.35 9.58
CA ASN A 82 -2.41 4.47 10.73
C ASN A 82 -1.08 3.71 10.76
N ASP A 83 -0.29 3.69 9.68
CA ASP A 83 0.96 2.91 9.70
C ASP A 83 1.95 3.54 10.71
N PRO A 84 2.49 2.75 11.66
CA PRO A 84 3.45 3.27 12.62
C PRO A 84 4.76 3.76 11.96
N ASN A 85 5.09 3.24 10.78
CA ASN A 85 6.28 3.62 10.03
C ASN A 85 6.00 4.80 9.09
N ALA A 86 6.61 5.95 9.37
CA ALA A 86 6.45 7.16 8.55
C ALA A 86 6.88 6.96 7.09
N GLY A 87 7.87 6.09 6.81
CA GLY A 87 8.27 5.76 5.44
C GLY A 87 7.15 5.14 4.63
N ILE A 88 6.34 4.26 5.24
CA ILE A 88 5.17 3.65 4.58
C ILE A 88 4.08 4.70 4.37
N ARG A 89 3.82 5.56 5.35
CA ARG A 89 2.85 6.66 5.21
C ARG A 89 3.23 7.62 4.07
N ILE A 90 4.51 7.97 3.96
CA ILE A 90 5.06 8.79 2.87
C ILE A 90 4.88 8.10 1.52
N GLU A 91 5.09 6.78 1.47
CA GLU A 91 4.98 6.01 0.24
C GLU A 91 3.51 5.82 -0.19
N ALA A 92 2.58 5.76 0.77
CA ALA A 92 1.15 5.77 0.47
C ALA A 92 0.73 7.07 -0.22
N ILE A 93 1.24 8.23 0.23
CA ILE A 93 1.03 9.51 -0.47
C ILE A 93 1.61 9.44 -1.88
N ASN A 94 2.84 8.97 -2.05
CA ASN A 94 3.45 8.83 -3.38
C ASN A 94 2.60 8.00 -4.32
N ALA A 95 2.11 6.85 -3.85
CA ALA A 95 1.29 5.95 -4.66
C ALA A 95 -0.04 6.60 -5.08
N LEU A 96 -0.72 7.27 -4.15
CA LEU A 96 -1.98 7.96 -4.41
C LEU A 96 -1.81 9.11 -5.42
N THR A 97 -0.78 9.93 -5.26
CA THR A 97 -0.60 11.14 -6.08
C THR A 97 0.00 10.86 -7.46
N ALA A 98 0.88 9.86 -7.59
CA ALA A 98 1.55 9.56 -8.86
C ALA A 98 0.58 9.17 -9.99
N ARG A 99 -0.53 8.50 -9.66
CA ARG A 99 -1.57 8.11 -10.63
C ARG A 99 -2.70 9.12 -10.76
N ASN A 100 -2.82 10.05 -9.81
CA ASN A 100 -3.92 11.01 -9.70
C ASN A 100 -3.41 12.46 -9.56
N PRO A 101 -2.49 12.95 -10.41
CA PRO A 101 -1.76 14.20 -10.16
C PRO A 101 -2.64 15.47 -10.15
N LYS A 102 -3.87 15.40 -10.68
CA LYS A 102 -4.82 16.51 -10.78
C LYS A 102 -6.13 16.26 -10.01
N ASP A 103 -6.17 15.23 -9.17
CA ASP A 103 -7.37 14.89 -8.41
C ASP A 103 -7.46 15.80 -7.17
N THR A 104 -8.20 16.90 -7.32
CA THR A 104 -8.38 17.89 -6.24
C THR A 104 -9.14 17.35 -5.04
N GLU A 105 -10.03 16.37 -5.23
CA GLU A 105 -10.82 15.77 -4.14
C GLU A 105 -9.92 14.84 -3.33
N LEU A 106 -9.18 13.96 -4.00
CA LEU A 106 -8.17 13.13 -3.36
C LEU A 106 -7.12 13.97 -2.64
N ALA A 107 -6.68 15.09 -3.24
CA ALA A 107 -5.73 15.99 -2.60
C ALA A 107 -6.25 16.55 -1.27
N LYS A 108 -7.53 16.94 -1.21
CA LYS A 108 -8.16 17.39 0.04
C LYS A 108 -8.23 16.26 1.06
N SER A 109 -8.65 15.05 0.67
CA SER A 109 -8.71 13.91 1.57
C SER A 109 -7.34 13.53 2.14
N ILE A 110 -6.29 13.49 1.31
CA ILE A 110 -4.91 13.24 1.75
C ILE A 110 -4.49 14.32 2.76
N GLN A 111 -4.79 15.59 2.48
CA GLN A 111 -4.45 16.70 3.36
C GLN A 111 -5.18 16.61 4.71
N GLU A 112 -6.46 16.23 4.72
CA GLU A 112 -7.26 16.07 5.95
C GLU A 112 -6.70 14.98 6.87
N VAL A 113 -6.24 13.87 6.30
CA VAL A 113 -5.59 12.80 7.06
C VAL A 113 -4.21 13.24 7.54
N ALA A 114 -3.37 13.76 6.63
CA ALA A 114 -1.99 14.14 6.93
C ALA A 114 -1.87 15.28 7.96
N LYS A 115 -2.86 16.17 8.08
CA LYS A 115 -2.89 17.25 9.09
C LYS A 115 -2.85 16.74 10.53
N LYS A 116 -3.27 15.49 10.77
CA LYS A 116 -3.27 14.85 12.09
C LYS A 116 -1.99 14.06 12.36
N ASP A 117 -1.13 13.91 11.36
CA ASP A 117 0.14 13.20 11.46
C ASP A 117 1.12 14.00 12.32
N ASP A 118 1.93 13.32 13.13
CA ASP A 118 2.97 13.95 13.96
C ASP A 118 4.21 14.35 13.14
N ASN A 119 4.37 13.79 11.94
CA ASN A 119 5.49 14.04 11.06
C ASN A 119 5.23 15.26 10.16
N SER A 120 5.99 16.33 10.38
CA SER A 120 5.89 17.58 9.62
C SER A 120 6.19 17.40 8.11
N TYR A 121 7.01 16.43 7.74
CA TYR A 121 7.29 16.13 6.32
C TYR A 121 6.04 15.57 5.62
N ILE A 122 5.27 14.72 6.30
CA ILE A 122 4.00 14.19 5.76
C ILE A 122 2.98 15.32 5.57
N GLN A 123 2.83 16.18 6.57
CA GLN A 123 1.98 17.38 6.48
C GLN A 123 2.37 18.26 5.29
N THR A 124 3.66 18.56 5.14
CA THR A 124 4.20 19.41 4.06
C THR A 124 3.98 18.78 2.69
N LYS A 125 4.19 17.47 2.56
CA LYS A 125 4.02 16.74 1.31
C LYS A 125 2.56 16.73 0.85
N ALA A 126 1.62 16.53 1.77
CA ALA A 126 0.19 16.60 1.46
C ALA A 126 -0.22 18.02 1.02
N LEU A 127 0.30 19.06 1.66
CA LEU A 127 0.08 20.45 1.26
C LEU A 127 0.63 20.75 -0.14
N GLN A 128 1.83 20.25 -0.47
CA GLN A 128 2.39 20.40 -1.82
C GLN A 128 1.47 19.79 -2.87
N PHE A 129 0.92 18.60 -2.62
CA PHE A 129 0.01 17.95 -3.56
C PHE A 129 -1.26 18.78 -3.82
N VAL A 130 -1.87 19.37 -2.78
CA VAL A 130 -2.99 20.31 -2.95
C VAL A 130 -2.61 21.51 -3.81
N GLY A 131 -1.37 22.00 -3.69
CA GLY A 131 -0.83 23.08 -4.52
C GLY A 131 -0.71 22.70 -5.99
N THR A 132 -0.30 21.47 -6.28
CA THR A 132 -0.04 20.96 -7.64
C THR A 132 -1.27 20.38 -8.34
N ALA A 133 -2.29 19.93 -7.60
CA ALA A 133 -3.47 19.28 -8.15
C ALA A 133 -4.49 20.24 -8.79
N LYS A 134 -4.13 21.52 -8.97
CA LYS A 134 -5.01 22.58 -9.48
C LYS A 134 -5.17 22.57 -11.00
#